data_AF-A0A965VKU6-F1
#
_entry.id   AF-A0A965VKU6-F1
#
_cell.length_a   1.000
_cell.length_b   1.000
_cell.length_c   1.000
_cell.angle_alpha   90.00
_cell.angle_beta   90.00
_cell.angle_gamma   90.00
#
_symmetry.space_group_name_H-M   'P 1'
#
loop_
_entity.id
_entity.type
_entity.pdbx_description
1 polymer ?
#
loop_
_entity_poly.entity_id
_entity_poly.type
_entity_poly.pdbx_seq_one_letter_code
_entity_poly.pdbx_strand_id
1 'polypeptide(L)'
;MRDRRDGDAGRAGRKSWVNTHSAGERTLQELPSAEEAQRYSALASALANEGFRLVSGGTDCHLMVVDLRPFDAELTGKEAQAVLDLAGITLNKNTVPDDPRSPFVTSGVRVGTASVTTQGMKEAEMTQIASLIARALRGRADQGALAQVKADVASLCAKFPA
;
A
#
# COMPACT_ATOMS: atom_id res chain seq x y z
N MET A 1 31.16 -9.21 70.61
CA MET A 1 32.23 -10.12 70.14
C MET A 1 32.42 -9.87 68.66
N ARG A 2 33.62 -9.48 68.25
CA ARG A 2 34.00 -9.29 66.85
C ARG A 2 34.06 -10.67 66.21
N ASP A 3 33.64 -10.80 64.96
CA ASP A 3 34.59 -11.30 63.97
C ASP A 3 34.34 -10.66 62.60
N ARG A 4 35.45 -10.29 61.97
CA ARG A 4 35.58 -9.73 60.61
C ARG A 4 35.95 -10.87 59.66
N ARG A 5 35.98 -10.54 58.36
CA ARG A 5 36.74 -11.16 57.25
C ARG A 5 35.88 -12.05 56.33
N ASP A 6 35.97 -12.00 55.00
CA ASP A 6 36.85 -11.31 54.06
C ASP A 6 36.21 -11.35 52.65
N GLY A 7 36.56 -10.38 51.78
CA GLY A 7 36.62 -10.47 50.31
C GLY A 7 35.31 -10.77 49.54
N ASP A 8 35.19 -10.55 48.24
CA ASP A 8 36.04 -10.01 47.19
C ASP A 8 35.12 -9.80 45.96
N ALA A 9 35.53 -8.86 45.11
CA ALA A 9 35.27 -8.73 43.67
C ALA A 9 33.87 -8.94 43.07
N GLY A 10 33.47 -7.95 42.27
CA GLY A 10 32.25 -7.99 41.49
C GLY A 10 32.26 -9.03 40.36
N ARG A 11 31.06 -9.31 39.85
CA ARG A 11 30.89 -9.76 38.47
C ARG A 11 29.51 -9.37 37.95
N ALA A 12 29.56 -8.76 36.76
CA ALA A 12 28.44 -8.32 35.96
C ALA A 12 27.44 -9.43 35.62
N GLY A 13 26.17 -9.02 35.53
CA GLY A 13 25.22 -9.35 34.45
C GLY A 13 24.89 -10.82 34.18
N ARG A 14 23.63 -11.20 34.47
CA ARG A 14 22.83 -12.06 33.58
C ARG A 14 21.35 -11.63 33.64
N LYS A 15 20.89 -10.90 32.62
CA LYS A 15 19.46 -10.73 32.32
C LYS A 15 18.99 -12.01 31.62
N SER A 16 18.08 -12.73 32.25
CA SER A 16 17.29 -13.80 31.65
C SER A 16 15.92 -13.22 31.29
N TRP A 17 15.57 -13.19 30.00
CA TRP A 17 14.24 -12.82 29.51
C TRP A 17 13.66 -14.03 28.76
N VAL A 18 13.10 -14.99 29.49
CA VAL A 18 12.07 -15.87 28.94
C VAL A 18 10.75 -15.10 29.10
N ASN A 19 10.10 -14.77 27.99
CA ASN A 19 8.81 -14.09 28.01
C ASN A 19 7.70 -15.10 27.71
N THR A 20 7.12 -15.71 28.74
CA THR A 20 5.83 -16.41 28.64
C THR A 20 4.71 -15.37 28.72
N HIS A 21 4.06 -15.05 27.61
CA HIS A 21 2.76 -14.37 27.63
C HIS A 21 1.65 -15.40 27.40
N SER A 22 0.77 -15.49 28.39
CA SER A 22 -0.49 -16.25 28.39
C SER A 22 -1.38 -15.84 27.22
N ALA A 23 -1.94 -16.84 26.53
CA ALA A 23 -2.97 -16.64 25.52
C ALA A 23 -4.24 -16.09 26.17
N GLY A 24 -4.45 -14.78 26.07
CA GLY A 24 -5.72 -14.11 26.31
C GLY A 24 -6.56 -14.07 25.03
N GLU A 25 -7.87 -14.13 25.19
CA GLU A 25 -8.90 -14.13 24.14
C GLU A 25 -8.65 -13.04 23.08
N ARG A 26 -8.50 -13.44 21.80
CA ARG A 26 -8.53 -12.50 20.68
C ARG A 26 -9.98 -12.06 20.47
N THR A 27 -10.32 -10.87 20.95
CA THR A 27 -11.57 -10.19 20.66
C THR A 27 -11.59 -9.67 19.21
N LEU A 28 -12.80 -9.47 18.68
CA LEU A 28 -13.10 -9.06 17.31
C LEU A 28 -12.23 -7.89 16.81
N GLN A 29 -11.51 -8.13 15.69
CA GLN A 29 -10.77 -7.16 14.86
C GLN A 29 -9.92 -6.13 15.62
N GLU A 30 -8.63 -6.43 15.79
CA GLU A 30 -7.62 -5.41 16.07
C GLU A 30 -7.71 -4.31 15.01
N LEU A 31 -7.95 -3.06 15.44
CA LEU A 31 -7.93 -1.89 14.57
C LEU A 31 -6.54 -1.78 13.91
N PRO A 32 -6.45 -1.35 12.63
CA PRO A 32 -5.17 -1.18 11.97
C PRO A 32 -4.27 -0.25 12.78
N SER A 33 -2.97 -0.52 12.78
CA SER A 33 -2.01 0.34 13.46
C SER A 33 -2.07 1.76 12.88
N ALA A 34 -1.76 2.77 13.68
CA ALA A 34 -1.75 4.17 13.23
C ALA A 34 -0.84 4.38 12.00
N GLU A 35 0.26 3.62 11.91
CA GLU A 35 1.17 3.65 10.77
C GLU A 35 0.54 3.04 9.50
N GLU A 36 -0.19 1.93 9.62
CA GLU A 36 -0.93 1.37 8.47
C GLU A 36 -2.00 2.35 7.98
N ALA A 37 -2.66 3.03 8.91
CA ALA A 37 -3.65 4.04 8.60
C ALA A 37 -3.09 5.23 7.82
N GLN A 38 -1.89 5.66 8.18
CA GLN A 38 -1.19 6.72 7.45
C GLN A 38 -0.88 6.30 6.01
N ARG A 39 -0.46 5.04 5.77
CA ARG A 39 -0.16 4.54 4.42
C ARG A 39 -1.38 4.52 3.51
N TYR A 40 -2.49 3.89 3.91
CA TYR A 40 -3.66 3.85 3.03
C TYR A 40 -4.33 5.22 2.86
N SER A 41 -4.25 6.10 3.87
CA SER A 41 -4.73 7.49 3.75
C SER A 41 -3.86 8.33 2.80
N ALA A 42 -2.53 8.12 2.83
CA ALA A 42 -1.60 8.77 1.92
C ALA A 42 -1.86 8.35 0.47
N LEU A 43 -2.05 7.05 0.20
CA LEU A 43 -2.39 6.56 -1.14
C LEU A 43 -3.73 7.11 -1.62
N ALA A 44 -4.76 7.08 -0.78
CA ALA A 44 -6.07 7.62 -1.08
C ALA A 44 -6.00 9.11 -1.48
N SER A 45 -5.30 9.91 -0.68
CA SER A 45 -5.12 11.35 -0.94
C SER A 45 -4.34 11.61 -2.21
N ALA A 46 -3.26 10.84 -2.46
CA ALA A 46 -2.44 11.00 -3.65
C ALA A 46 -3.20 10.61 -4.93
N LEU A 47 -4.02 9.55 -4.90
CA LEU A 47 -4.90 9.18 -6.01
C LEU A 47 -5.93 10.28 -6.27
N ALA A 48 -6.55 10.83 -5.23
CA ALA A 48 -7.49 11.95 -5.38
C ALA A 48 -6.84 13.18 -6.04
N ASN A 49 -5.60 13.51 -5.65
CA ASN A 49 -4.84 14.62 -6.23
C ASN A 49 -4.50 14.41 -7.72
N GLU A 50 -4.41 13.16 -8.17
CA GLU A 50 -4.21 12.82 -9.59
C GLU A 50 -5.52 12.87 -10.42
N GLY A 51 -6.67 13.13 -9.77
CA GLY A 51 -7.98 13.25 -10.40
C GLY A 51 -8.83 11.98 -10.31
N PHE A 52 -8.40 10.96 -9.57
CA PHE A 52 -9.20 9.77 -9.34
C PHE A 52 -10.26 9.99 -8.27
N ARG A 53 -11.45 9.40 -8.44
CA ARG A 53 -12.49 9.42 -7.40
C ARG A 53 -12.47 8.13 -6.61
N LEU A 54 -12.28 8.20 -5.30
CA LEU A 54 -12.50 7.07 -4.41
C LEU A 54 -14.02 6.88 -4.21
N VAL A 55 -14.51 5.65 -4.40
CA VAL A 55 -15.95 5.35 -4.29
C VAL A 55 -16.51 5.72 -2.91
N SER A 56 -15.74 5.49 -1.86
CA SER A 56 -16.06 5.82 -0.46
C SER A 56 -15.62 7.22 -0.02
N GLY A 57 -14.92 7.99 -0.87
CA GLY A 57 -14.31 9.28 -0.49
C GLY A 57 -13.04 9.18 0.37
N GLY A 58 -12.63 7.97 0.73
CA GLY A 58 -11.48 7.66 1.59
C GLY A 58 -11.34 6.15 1.80
N THR A 59 -10.55 5.73 2.78
CA THR A 59 -10.47 4.31 3.17
C THR A 59 -10.01 4.17 4.62
N ASP A 60 -10.59 3.20 5.33
CA ASP A 60 -10.18 2.79 6.68
C ASP A 60 -9.45 1.44 6.66
N CYS A 61 -9.12 0.92 5.47
CA CYS A 61 -8.42 -0.34 5.31
C CYS A 61 -7.44 -0.30 4.14
N HIS A 62 -6.67 -1.37 4.00
CA HIS A 62 -5.62 -1.53 2.99
C HIS A 62 -6.13 -1.65 1.53
N LEU A 63 -7.43 -1.51 1.27
CA LEU A 63 -8.06 -1.60 -0.06
C LEU A 63 -8.94 -0.38 -0.33
N MET A 64 -8.94 0.11 -1.55
CA MET A 64 -9.84 1.16 -2.02
C MET A 64 -10.30 0.89 -3.45
N VAL A 65 -11.56 1.21 -3.74
CA VAL A 65 -12.11 1.15 -5.10
C VAL A 65 -12.10 2.55 -5.68
N VAL A 66 -11.50 2.66 -6.87
CA VAL A 66 -11.36 3.89 -7.62
C VAL A 66 -12.32 3.87 -8.81
N ASP A 67 -13.10 4.94 -8.94
CA ASP A 67 -13.91 5.26 -10.11
C ASP A 67 -13.06 6.06 -11.10
N LEU A 68 -12.87 5.50 -12.30
CA LEU A 68 -12.00 6.07 -13.33
C LEU A 68 -12.70 7.15 -14.17
N ARG A 69 -14.04 7.20 -14.17
CA ARG A 69 -14.81 8.09 -15.05
C ARG A 69 -14.50 9.58 -14.84
N PRO A 70 -14.28 10.09 -13.61
CA PRO A 70 -13.88 11.49 -13.41
C PRO A 70 -12.47 11.81 -13.91
N PHE A 71 -11.58 10.82 -13.94
CA PHE A 71 -10.23 10.96 -14.45
C PHE A 71 -10.23 10.94 -15.98
N ASP A 72 -10.94 9.99 -16.58
CA ASP A 72 -11.16 9.87 -18.02
C ASP A 72 -12.46 9.08 -18.25
N ALA A 73 -13.44 9.73 -18.89
CA ALA A 73 -14.77 9.16 -19.07
C ALA A 73 -14.76 7.88 -19.92
N GLU A 74 -13.83 7.74 -20.86
CA GLU A 74 -13.74 6.60 -21.78
C GLU A 74 -12.89 5.46 -21.21
N LEU A 75 -12.07 5.74 -20.20
CA LEU A 75 -11.20 4.73 -19.59
C LEU A 75 -12.02 3.66 -18.86
N THR A 76 -11.84 2.42 -19.31
CA THR A 76 -12.47 1.23 -18.70
C THR A 76 -11.55 0.59 -17.67
N GLY A 77 -12.11 -0.14 -16.70
CA GLY A 77 -11.31 -0.91 -15.76
C GLY A 77 -10.50 -2.01 -16.44
N LYS A 78 -11.05 -2.65 -17.48
CA LYS A 78 -10.35 -3.63 -18.32
C LYS A 78 -9.13 -3.04 -19.01
N GLU A 79 -9.27 -1.88 -19.63
CA GLU A 79 -8.15 -1.18 -20.27
C GLU A 79 -7.12 -0.72 -19.25
N ALA A 80 -7.57 -0.09 -18.16
CA ALA A 80 -6.69 0.39 -17.10
C ALA A 80 -5.83 -0.74 -16.51
N GLN A 81 -6.43 -1.90 -16.23
CA GLN A 81 -5.69 -3.07 -15.78
C GLN A 81 -4.61 -3.49 -16.80
N ALA A 82 -4.98 -3.64 -18.08
CA ALA A 82 -4.04 -4.08 -19.11
C ALA A 82 -2.87 -3.09 -19.31
N VAL A 83 -3.17 -1.79 -19.31
CA VAL A 83 -2.17 -0.72 -19.44
C VAL A 83 -1.22 -0.71 -18.24
N LEU A 84 -1.75 -0.85 -17.03
CA LEU A 84 -0.93 -0.86 -15.83
C LEU A 84 -0.05 -2.11 -15.74
N ASP A 85 -0.55 -3.28 -16.16
CA ASP A 85 0.27 -4.50 -16.26
C ASP A 85 1.46 -4.29 -17.23
N LEU A 86 1.25 -3.62 -18.37
CA LEU A 86 2.34 -3.26 -19.29
C LEU A 86 3.37 -2.32 -18.64
N ALA A 87 2.90 -1.37 -17.82
CA ALA A 87 3.72 -0.45 -17.05
C ALA A 87 4.36 -1.08 -15.79
N GLY A 88 4.14 -2.37 -15.53
CA GLY A 88 4.71 -3.06 -14.36
C GLY A 88 3.93 -2.85 -13.05
N ILE A 89 2.69 -2.36 -13.11
CA ILE A 89 1.81 -2.13 -11.96
C ILE A 89 0.63 -3.08 -12.05
N THR A 90 0.53 -4.03 -11.12
CA THR A 90 -0.58 -5.00 -11.12
C THR A 90 -1.69 -4.60 -10.17
N LEU A 91 -2.92 -4.60 -10.68
CA LEU A 91 -4.16 -4.40 -9.91
C LEU A 91 -5.33 -5.08 -10.61
N ASN A 92 -6.53 -5.00 -10.01
CA ASN A 92 -7.72 -5.64 -10.56
C ASN A 92 -8.74 -4.61 -11.02
N LYS A 93 -9.33 -4.80 -12.21
CA LYS A 93 -10.57 -4.12 -12.59
C LYS A 93 -11.68 -4.44 -11.58
N ASN A 94 -12.53 -3.46 -11.30
CA ASN A 94 -13.60 -3.59 -10.30
C ASN A 94 -14.82 -2.77 -10.75
N THR A 95 -16.02 -3.28 -10.50
CA THR A 95 -17.25 -2.50 -10.68
C THR A 95 -17.34 -1.38 -9.64
N VAL A 96 -18.04 -0.31 -9.99
CA VAL A 96 -18.37 0.79 -9.07
C VAL A 96 -19.88 0.84 -8.83
N PRO A 97 -20.38 1.62 -7.85
CA PRO A 97 -21.82 1.85 -7.71
C PRO A 97 -22.40 2.46 -9.00
N ASP A 98 -23.55 1.94 -9.42
CA ASP A 98 -24.23 2.32 -10.65
C ASP A 98 -23.30 2.33 -11.87
N ASP A 99 -22.48 1.27 -12.00
CA ASP A 99 -21.56 1.12 -13.11
C ASP A 99 -22.34 0.99 -14.44
N PRO A 100 -22.18 1.91 -15.40
CA PRO A 100 -22.86 1.83 -16.69
C PRO A 100 -22.27 0.72 -17.57
N ARG A 101 -21.12 0.15 -17.19
CA ARG A 101 -20.40 -0.87 -17.96
C ARG A 101 -20.63 -2.26 -17.38
N SER A 102 -20.47 -3.27 -18.22
CA SER A 102 -20.63 -4.67 -17.79
C SER A 102 -19.55 -5.08 -16.77
N PRO A 103 -19.79 -6.12 -15.96
CA PRO A 103 -18.81 -6.66 -15.01
C PRO A 103 -17.48 -7.13 -15.63
N PHE A 104 -17.45 -7.36 -16.95
CA PHE A 104 -16.23 -7.76 -17.67
C PHE A 104 -15.38 -6.58 -18.14
N VAL A 105 -15.96 -5.37 -18.20
CA VAL A 105 -15.30 -4.15 -18.68
C VAL A 105 -15.04 -3.18 -17.53
N THR A 106 -16.07 -2.94 -16.71
CA THR A 106 -16.10 -2.09 -15.50
C THR A 106 -15.65 -0.64 -15.70
N SER A 107 -16.03 0.23 -14.75
CA SER A 107 -15.62 1.64 -14.70
C SER A 107 -14.61 1.95 -13.60
N GLY A 108 -14.15 0.94 -12.87
CA GLY A 108 -13.20 1.14 -11.78
C GLY A 108 -12.10 0.10 -11.70
N VAL A 109 -11.19 0.35 -10.75
CA VAL A 109 -10.10 -0.54 -10.34
C VAL A 109 -10.03 -0.60 -8.82
N ARG A 110 -9.51 -1.71 -8.29
CA ARG A 110 -9.23 -1.88 -6.86
C ARG A 110 -7.73 -1.80 -6.63
N VAL A 111 -7.33 -0.85 -5.79
CA VAL A 111 -5.94 -0.60 -5.40
C VAL A 111 -5.79 -0.91 -3.91
N GLY A 112 -4.62 -1.36 -3.48
CA GLY A 112 -4.35 -1.59 -2.07
C GLY A 112 -2.88 -1.42 -1.69
N THR A 113 -2.64 -1.25 -0.39
CA THR A 113 -1.30 -0.97 0.15
C THR A 113 -0.61 -2.18 0.75
N ALA A 114 -1.29 -3.32 0.89
CA ALA A 114 -0.76 -4.48 1.62
C ALA A 114 0.61 -4.96 1.10
N SER A 115 0.72 -5.20 -0.22
CA SER A 115 1.96 -5.72 -0.83
C SER A 115 3.14 -4.76 -0.67
N VAL A 116 2.93 -3.47 -0.95
CA VAL A 116 3.99 -2.45 -0.85
C VAL A 116 4.35 -2.15 0.61
N THR A 117 3.40 -2.28 1.52
CA THR A 117 3.63 -2.13 2.97
C THR A 117 4.52 -3.26 3.49
N THR A 118 4.27 -4.52 3.09
CA THR A 118 5.13 -5.65 3.45
C THR A 118 6.57 -5.49 2.94
N GLN A 119 6.75 -4.85 1.78
CA GLN A 119 8.07 -4.51 1.24
C GLN A 119 8.76 -3.33 1.97
N GLY A 120 8.07 -2.66 2.90
CA GLY A 120 8.60 -1.57 3.71
C GLY A 120 8.36 -0.17 3.14
N MET A 121 7.54 -0.03 2.09
CA MET A 121 7.19 1.27 1.52
C MET A 121 6.32 2.09 2.51
N LYS A 122 6.49 3.41 2.48
CA LYS A 122 5.83 4.37 3.38
C LYS A 122 5.02 5.39 2.58
N GLU A 123 4.54 6.43 3.26
CA GLU A 123 3.63 7.45 2.71
C GLU A 123 4.24 8.18 1.50
N ALA A 124 5.56 8.41 1.52
CA ALA A 124 6.27 9.03 0.41
C ALA A 124 6.17 8.19 -0.88
N GLU A 125 6.31 6.87 -0.76
CA GLU A 125 6.15 5.95 -1.87
C GLU A 125 4.70 5.84 -2.34
N MET A 126 3.72 5.96 -1.45
CA MET A 126 2.30 5.97 -1.86
C MET A 126 1.99 7.13 -2.81
N THR A 127 2.62 8.28 -2.58
CA THR A 127 2.53 9.43 -3.49
C THR A 127 3.16 9.13 -4.85
N GLN A 128 4.33 8.49 -4.86
CA GLN A 128 5.00 8.08 -6.11
C GLN A 128 4.17 7.05 -6.88
N ILE A 129 3.59 6.05 -6.19
CA ILE A 129 2.75 5.02 -6.78
C ILE A 129 1.52 5.64 -7.45
N ALA A 130 0.81 6.54 -6.78
CA ALA A 130 -0.34 7.24 -7.37
C ALA A 130 0.05 8.00 -8.65
N SER A 131 1.21 8.69 -8.63
CA SER A 131 1.71 9.41 -9.80
C SER A 131 2.10 8.48 -10.96
N LEU A 132 2.72 7.33 -10.67
CA LEU A 132 3.05 6.32 -11.68
C LEU A 132 1.79 5.73 -12.32
N ILE A 133 0.76 5.44 -11.53
CA ILE A 133 -0.56 5.00 -12.03
C ILE A 133 -1.15 6.06 -12.98
N ALA A 134 -1.19 7.31 -12.53
CA ALA A 134 -1.76 8.39 -13.32
C ALA A 134 -0.99 8.63 -14.64
N ARG A 135 0.35 8.63 -14.58
CA ARG A 135 1.22 8.76 -15.76
C ARG A 135 1.00 7.63 -16.76
N ALA A 136 0.93 6.38 -16.30
CA ALA A 136 0.64 5.24 -17.18
C ALA A 136 -0.71 5.40 -17.89
N LEU A 137 -1.75 5.79 -17.16
CA LEU A 137 -3.11 5.90 -17.71
C LEU A 137 -3.28 7.12 -18.63
N ARG A 138 -2.62 8.25 -18.36
CA ARG A 138 -2.57 9.40 -19.28
C ARG A 138 -1.77 9.08 -20.54
N GLY A 139 -0.65 8.35 -20.39
CA GLY A 139 0.24 7.95 -21.49
C GLY A 139 -0.14 6.63 -22.17
N ARG A 140 -1.34 6.10 -21.95
CA ARG A 140 -1.70 4.72 -22.32
C ARG A 140 -1.62 4.38 -23.81
N ALA A 141 -1.69 5.39 -24.68
CA ALA A 141 -1.54 5.22 -26.12
C ALA A 141 -0.07 5.28 -26.60
N ASP A 142 0.86 5.65 -25.73
CA ASP A 142 2.28 5.83 -26.04
C ASP A 142 3.13 4.73 -25.37
N GLN A 143 3.65 3.83 -26.20
CA GLN A 143 4.52 2.74 -25.74
C GLN A 143 5.82 3.24 -25.09
N GLY A 144 6.36 4.38 -25.53
CA GLY A 144 7.53 5.00 -24.92
C GLY A 144 7.23 5.52 -23.52
N ALA A 145 6.07 6.15 -23.34
CA ALA A 145 5.61 6.59 -22.02
C ALA A 145 5.44 5.40 -21.05
N LEU A 146 4.83 4.30 -21.50
CA LEU A 146 4.66 3.09 -20.69
C LEU A 146 6.01 2.44 -20.34
N ALA A 147 6.95 2.39 -21.28
CA ALA A 147 8.30 1.88 -21.03
C ALA A 147 9.04 2.71 -19.98
N GLN A 148 8.89 4.05 -20.01
CA GLN A 148 9.48 4.93 -19.01
C GLN A 148 8.85 4.71 -17.63
N VAL A 149 7.52 4.61 -17.54
CA VAL A 149 6.85 4.32 -16.27
C VAL A 149 7.31 2.97 -15.72
N LYS A 150 7.46 1.94 -16.57
CA LYS A 150 7.97 0.63 -16.16
C LYS A 150 9.39 0.70 -15.59
N ALA A 151 10.27 1.50 -16.20
CA ALA A 151 11.61 1.73 -15.67
C ALA A 151 11.58 2.44 -14.31
N ASP A 152 10.70 3.42 -14.14
CA ASP A 152 10.53 4.14 -12.87
C ASP A 152 9.95 3.22 -11.77
N VAL A 153 8.99 2.34 -12.11
CA VAL A 153 8.45 1.32 -11.21
C VAL A 153 9.56 0.35 -10.78
N ALA A 154 10.35 -0.16 -11.72
CA ALA A 154 11.48 -1.04 -11.39
C ALA A 154 12.50 -0.34 -10.49
N SER A 155 12.78 0.94 -10.74
CA SER A 155 13.69 1.76 -9.93
C SER A 155 13.14 2.02 -8.52
N LEU A 156 11.82 2.16 -8.36
CA LEU A 156 11.17 2.26 -7.07
C LEU A 156 11.28 0.93 -6.30
N CYS A 157 10.88 -0.18 -6.92
CA CYS A 157 10.94 -1.50 -6.31
C CYS A 157 12.36 -1.90 -5.89
N ALA A 158 13.38 -1.54 -6.68
CA ALA A 158 14.79 -1.86 -6.37
C ALA A 158 15.32 -1.21 -5.07
N LYS A 159 14.61 -0.23 -4.51
CA LYS A 159 14.97 0.39 -3.22
C LYS A 159 14.54 -0.43 -2.01
N PHE A 160 13.71 -1.45 -2.22
CA PHE A 160 13.09 -2.24 -1.16
C PHE A 160 13.47 -3.72 -1.28
N PRO A 161 13.55 -4.45 -0.17
CA PRO A 161 13.78 -5.90 -0.20
C PRO A 161 12.64 -6.62 -0.93
N ALA A 162 13.00 -7.67 -1.68
CA ALA A 162 12.05 -8.61 -2.27
C ALA A 162 11.62 -9.68 -1.27
#